data_AF-A0AAD3AA95-F1
#
_entry.id   AF-A0AAD3AA95-F1
#
_cell.length_a   1.000
_cell.length_b   1.000
_cell.length_c   1.000
_cell.angle_alpha   90.00
_cell.angle_beta   90.00
_cell.angle_gamma   90.00
#
_symmetry.space_group_name_H-M   'P 1'
#
loop_
_entity.id
_entity.type
_entity.pdbx_description
1 polymer ?
#
loop_
_entity_poly.entity_id
_entity_poly.type
_entity_poly.pdbx_seq_one_letter_code
_entity_poly.pdbx_strand_id
1 'polypeptide(L)' 'MKYRLRPKGRYLPIKDRVSIHERSKEVDGKRFGDFEMDLIVDPDQHAILTLVEKSTSMLLMQKLPNSQSLWQR' A
#
# COMPACT_ATOMS: atom_id res chain seq x y z
N MET A 1 23.46 -12.11 -30.91
CA MET A 1 22.94 -11.62 -29.62
C MET A 1 21.71 -12.42 -29.24
N LYS A 2 21.74 -13.19 -28.13
CA LYS A 2 20.58 -13.96 -27.66
C LYS A 2 19.86 -13.15 -26.58
N TYR A 3 18.68 -12.62 -26.90
CA TYR A 3 17.84 -11.97 -25.90
C TYR A 3 17.23 -13.03 -24.99
N ARG A 4 17.49 -12.94 -23.68
CA ARG A 4 16.83 -13.81 -22.70
C ARG A 4 15.41 -13.28 -22.47
N LEU A 5 14.41 -13.98 -23.00
CA LEU A 5 13.00 -13.73 -22.68
C LEU A 5 12.79 -13.95 -21.17
N ARG A 6 12.51 -12.88 -20.44
CA ARG A 6 12.05 -12.98 -19.04
C ARG A 6 10.56 -13.33 -19.07
N PRO A 7 10.12 -14.46 -18.51
CA PRO A 7 8.70 -14.72 -18.36
C PRO A 7 8.10 -13.62 -17.48
N LYS A 8 7.16 -12.84 -18.05
CA LYS A 8 6.36 -11.88 -17.29
C LYS A 8 5.29 -12.64 -16.49
N GLY A 9 5.71 -13.40 -15.50
CA GLY A 9 4.79 -13.85 -14.46
C GLY A 9 4.28 -12.63 -13.70
N ARG A 10 2.98 -12.58 -13.39
CA ARG A 10 2.44 -11.59 -12.44
C ARG A 10 3.11 -11.86 -11.10
N TYR A 11 4.17 -11.11 -10.79
CA TYR A 11 4.75 -11.12 -9.47
C TYR A 11 3.72 -10.48 -8.52
N LEU A 12 3.03 -11.32 -7.74
CA LEU A 12 2.23 -10.88 -6.62
C LEU A 12 3.15 -10.94 -5.39
N PRO A 13 3.76 -9.82 -4.94
CA PRO A 13 4.71 -9.79 -3.82
C PRO A 13 4.18 -10.33 -2.49
N ILE A 14 2.87 -10.53 -2.37
CA ILE A 14 2.20 -10.98 -1.16
C ILE A 14 1.43 -12.26 -1.50
N LYS A 15 1.79 -13.35 -0.84
CA LYS A 15 1.12 -14.64 -0.95
C LYS A 15 -0.36 -14.45 -0.55
N ASP A 16 -1.26 -15.01 -1.36
CA ASP A 16 -2.72 -14.94 -1.14
C ASP A 16 -3.31 -13.51 -1.15
N ARG A 17 -2.64 -12.53 -1.78
CA ARG A 17 -3.22 -11.20 -1.96
C ARG A 17 -4.42 -11.25 -2.92
N VAL A 18 -5.54 -10.73 -2.47
CA VAL A 18 -6.70 -10.46 -3.31
C VAL A 18 -6.48 -9.10 -4.00
N SER A 19 -6.61 -9.06 -5.33
CA SER A 19 -6.54 -7.79 -6.07
C SER A 19 -7.57 -6.81 -5.52
N ILE A 20 -7.29 -5.51 -5.55
CA ILE A 20 -8.26 -4.48 -5.14
C ILE A 20 -9.57 -4.57 -5.92
N HIS A 21 -9.51 -5.05 -7.17
CA HIS A 21 -10.66 -5.26 -8.05
C HIS A 21 -11.43 -6.56 -7.77
N GLU A 22 -10.83 -7.48 -7.01
CA GLU A 22 -11.40 -8.78 -6.64
C GLU A 22 -11.94 -8.76 -5.20
N ARG A 23 -11.82 -7.64 -4.48
CA ARG A 23 -12.34 -7.48 -3.12
C ARG A 23 -13.87 -7.62 -3.12
N SER A 24 -14.40 -8.26 -2.08
CA SER A 24 -15.84 -8.45 -1.89
C SER A 24 -16.59 -7.12 -1.94
N LYS A 25 -17.76 -7.11 -2.60
CA LYS A 25 -18.68 -5.94 -2.68
C LYS A 25 -19.08 -5.36 -1.33
N GLU A 26 -18.87 -6.10 -0.25
CA GLU A 26 -19.13 -5.64 1.11
C GLU A 26 -18.29 -4.43 1.53
N VAL A 27 -17.17 -4.16 0.83
CA VAL A 27 -16.32 -2.97 1.02
C VAL A 27 -16.83 -1.80 0.17
N ASP A 28 -18.14 -1.55 0.22
CA ASP A 28 -18.84 -0.48 -0.50
C ASP A 28 -18.59 0.91 0.13
N GLY A 29 -17.91 0.96 1.28
CA GLY A 29 -17.67 2.21 2.02
C GLY A 29 -18.92 2.74 2.72
N LYS A 30 -19.98 1.94 2.84
CA LYS A 30 -21.22 2.33 3.53
C LYS A 30 -21.15 2.14 5.05
N ARG A 31 -20.22 1.32 5.53
CA ARG A 31 -20.03 1.04 6.97
C ARG A 31 -18.74 1.70 7.47
N PHE A 32 -18.77 2.12 8.72
CA PHE A 32 -17.55 2.51 9.43
C PHE A 32 -16.61 1.30 9.56
N GLY A 33 -15.33 1.51 9.28
CA GLY A 33 -14.28 0.49 9.45
C GLY A 33 -13.65 -0.01 8.15
N ASP A 34 -14.14 0.46 7.00
CA ASP A 34 -13.46 0.26 5.72
C ASP A 34 -12.34 1.29 5.59
N PHE A 35 -11.10 0.87 5.86
CA PHE A 35 -9.92 1.74 5.76
C PHE A 35 -9.09 1.45 4.51
N GLU A 36 -8.67 2.50 3.84
CA GLU A 36 -7.71 2.49 2.74
C GLU A 36 -6.38 3.06 3.23
N MET A 37 -5.29 2.34 2.96
CA MET A 37 -3.93 2.74 3.35
C MET A 37 -3.10 2.95 2.10
N ASP A 38 -2.51 4.12 1.96
CA ASP A 38 -1.52 4.42 0.93
C ASP A 38 -0.18 4.84 1.54
N LEU A 39 0.88 4.57 0.79
CA LEU A 39 2.23 5.00 1.13
C LEU A 39 2.74 5.94 0.05
N ILE A 40 2.93 7.21 0.40
CA ILE A 40 3.53 8.21 -0.47
C ILE A 40 5.02 8.25 -0.15
N VAL A 41 5.86 7.96 -1.14
CA VAL A 41 7.33 7.95 -1.01
C VAL A 41 7.90 8.97 -1.99
N ASP A 42 8.78 9.84 -1.50
CA ASP A 42 9.52 10.79 -2.34
C ASP A 42 10.89 10.22 -2.77
N PRO A 43 11.59 10.85 -3.73
CA PRO A 43 12.92 10.41 -4.16
C PRO A 43 13.98 10.40 -3.04
N ASP A 44 13.80 11.22 -2.01
CA ASP A 44 14.71 11.37 -0.88
C ASP A 44 14.42 10.33 0.24
N GLN A 45 13.58 9.33 -0.05
CA GLN A 45 13.19 8.25 0.85
C GLN A 45 12.47 8.72 2.11
N HIS A 46 11.84 9.89 2.08
CA HIS A 46 10.83 10.23 3.05
C HIS A 46 9.53 9.54 2.68
N ALA A 47 8.82 9.07 3.70
CA ALA A 47 7.57 8.36 3.52
C ALA A 47 6.47 8.97 4.40
N ILE A 48 5.28 9.10 3.83
CA ILE A 48 4.06 9.48 4.52
C ILE A 48 3.08 8.32 4.36
N LEU A 49 2.58 7.82 5.48
CA LEU A 49 1.48 6.87 5.51
C LEU A 49 0.17 7.66 5.59
N THR A 50 -0.75 7.39 4.67
CA THR A 50 -2.09 7.96 4.68
C THR A 50 -3.11 6.86 4.92
N LEU A 51 -4.08 7.11 5.79
CA LEU A 51 -5.18 6.22 6.15
C LEU A 51 -6.49 6.96 5.93
N VAL A 52 -7.33 6.46 5.04
CA VAL A 52 -8.63 7.04 4.70
C VAL A 52 -9.73 6.08 5.14
N GLU A 53 -10.66 6.57 5.95
CA GLU A 53 -11.89 5.83 6.26
C GLU A 53 -12.94 6.13 5.18
N LYS A 54 -13.40 5.11 4.46
CA LYS A 54 -14.18 5.28 3.23
C LYS A 54 -15.58 5.86 3.45
N SER A 55 -16.21 5.63 4.62
CA SER A 55 -17.61 6.04 4.85
C SER A 55 -17.75 7.52 5.24
N THR A 56 -16.82 8.01 6.04
CA THR A 56 -16.77 9.39 6.54
C THR A 56 -15.79 10.26 5.76
N SER A 57 -14.96 9.67 4.90
CA SER A 57 -13.82 10.33 4.24
C SER A 57 -12.84 10.97 5.24
N MET A 58 -12.77 10.44 6.46
CA MET A 58 -11.80 10.88 7.47
C MET A 58 -10.39 10.46 7.04
N LEU A 59 -9.47 11.42 7.00
CA LEU A 59 -8.07 11.23 6.61
C LEU A 59 -7.15 11.36 7.84
N LEU A 60 -6.32 10.34 8.06
CA LEU A 60 -5.19 10.38 8.98
C LEU A 60 -3.90 10.31 8.18
N MET A 61 -2.94 11.16 8.50
CA MET A 61 -1.62 11.17 7.84
C MET A 61 -0.52 11.18 8.89
N GLN A 62 0.48 10.33 8.70
CA GLN A 62 1.64 10.25 9.58
C GLN A 62 2.91 10.23 8.72
N LYS A 63 3.81 11.19 8.98
CA LYS A 63 5.17 11.11 8.45
C LYS A 63 5.90 9.97 9.16
N LEU A 64 6.43 9.05 8.37
CA LEU A 64 7.21 7.93 8.91
C LEU A 64 8.64 8.41 9.25
N PRO A 65 9.20 7.94 10.37
CA PRO A 65 10.60 8.17 10.68
C PRO A 65 11.46 7.51 9.59
N ASN A 66 12.52 8.21 9.16
CA ASN A 66 13.45 7.64 8.20
C ASN A 66 14.13 6.41 8.82
N SER A 67 14.19 5.30 8.07
CA SER A 67 14.60 3.98 8.56
C SER A 67 16.08 3.89 8.96
N GLN A 68 16.86 4.95 8.76
CA GLN A 68 18.27 5.00 9.14
C GLN A 68 18.54 4.96 10.66
N SER A 69 17.52 5.14 11.52
CA SER A 69 17.73 5.24 12.99
C SER A 69 17.40 3.99 13.81
N LEU A 70 16.87 2.91 13.20
CA LEU A 70 16.38 1.74 13.97
C LEU A 70 17.35 0.54 14.05
N TRP A 71 18.56 0.65 13.46
CA TRP A 71 19.59 -0.40 13.54
C TRP A 71 20.83 0.01 14.36
N GLN A 72 20.76 1.11 15.14
CA GLN A 72 21.84 1.57 16.02
C GLN A 72 21.49 1.50 17.52
N ARG A 73 20.63 0.57 17.93
CA ARG A 73 20.37 0.29 19.35
C ARG A 73 20.62 -1.16 19.69
#